data_AF-A0A2D8AA29-F1
#
_entry.id   AF-A0A2D8AA29-F1
#
_cell.length_a   1.000
_cell.length_b   1.000
_cell.length_c   1.000
_cell.angle_alpha   90.00
_cell.angle_beta   90.00
_cell.angle_gamma   90.00
#
_symmetry.space_group_name_H-M   'P 1'
#
loop_
_entity.id
_entity.type
_entity.pdbx_description
1 polymer ?
#
loop_
_entity_poly.entity_id
_entity_poly.type
_entity_poly.pdbx_seq_one_letter_code
_entity_poly.pdbx_strand_id
1 'polypeptide(L)'
;MAIETAYSDQELPGEDWQQTETTCPYCGVGCGVTAVSAENEVMPVSGTANHPANLGRLCVKGSALQETLSAEGRLLSPSIKTGDGFKNISWERSLDLISDKLQQVLNTHGPEAVAFYGAGQLLTEDYYVANKLMKGFIGSANIDTNSRLCMASAVASYKRSLGSDTVPACYEDLEIADLIVITGSNAAWAHPVLFQRISAAKQQRPHMKIVVVDPRKTATCDIADLHLALRPGSDGFLFSALLAYLADNHQLDEDFIALHTQNFEATLAQAKQSTGSLQQTADVLDVSVEDLQTFFRWFAATEKSLTLYSQGINQSATGTDKGNAIINVHLATGRIGKPGASPFSITGQPNAMGGREVGGLSNQLAAHMDFSAADRDRVKRFWNAPNLVSEPGLKAVDMFRAVGEGKIKFLWIMSTNPLVSMPDADAVKEAMRQCDMVVVSDCMANTDTALAAHLLLPAASWGEKNGTVTNSERRISRQRGFLTPPGEAKADWWMICQVARRLGFA
;
A
#
# COMPACT_ATOMS: atom_id res chain seq x y z
N MET A 1 -28.01 -9.53 -5.17
CA MET A 1 -28.28 -9.35 -6.61
C MET A 1 -26.95 -9.04 -7.27
N ALA A 2 -26.38 -10.01 -7.98
CA ALA A 2 -25.24 -9.76 -8.85
C ALA A 2 -25.71 -8.80 -9.95
N ILE A 3 -25.01 -7.69 -10.13
CA ILE A 3 -25.15 -6.91 -11.36
C ILE A 3 -24.60 -7.85 -12.44
N GLU A 4 -25.49 -8.43 -13.26
CA GLU A 4 -25.09 -9.16 -14.45
C GLU A 4 -24.20 -8.25 -15.29
N THR A 5 -22.93 -8.61 -15.40
CA THR A 5 -21.95 -7.96 -16.28
C THR A 5 -22.33 -8.25 -17.73
N ALA A 6 -23.23 -7.44 -18.27
CA ALA A 6 -23.72 -7.50 -19.65
C ALA A 6 -22.96 -6.55 -20.60
N TYR A 7 -21.64 -6.40 -20.43
CA TYR A 7 -20.86 -5.41 -21.20
C TYR A 7 -19.60 -5.96 -21.88
N SER A 8 -19.30 -7.27 -21.81
CA SER A 8 -18.06 -7.80 -22.41
C SER A 8 -18.10 -7.95 -23.92
N ASP A 9 -19.29 -7.95 -24.53
CA ASP A 9 -19.50 -8.13 -25.98
C ASP A 9 -20.44 -7.05 -26.57
N GLN A 10 -20.31 -5.79 -26.15
CA GLN A 10 -21.02 -4.71 -26.85
C GLN A 10 -20.29 -4.38 -28.16
N GLU A 11 -21.03 -4.37 -29.27
CA GLU A 11 -20.58 -3.70 -30.48
C GLU A 11 -20.23 -2.25 -30.14
N LEU A 12 -19.03 -1.83 -30.53
CA LEU A 12 -18.56 -0.48 -30.29
C LEU A 12 -19.53 0.53 -30.95
N PRO A 13 -19.82 1.68 -30.32
CA PRO A 13 -20.79 2.64 -30.87
C PRO A 13 -20.42 3.24 -32.24
N GLY A 14 -19.17 3.07 -32.69
CA GLY A 14 -18.65 3.50 -33.98
C GLY A 14 -17.17 3.12 -34.15
N GLU A 15 -16.59 3.36 -35.32
CA GLU A 15 -15.20 2.98 -35.66
C GLU A 15 -14.13 3.71 -34.81
N ASP A 16 -14.46 4.87 -34.25
CA ASP A 16 -13.53 5.70 -33.46
C ASP A 16 -13.44 5.28 -31.98
N TRP A 17 -14.34 4.40 -31.51
CA TRP A 17 -14.34 3.92 -30.14
C TRP A 17 -13.33 2.79 -29.95
N GLN A 18 -12.56 2.85 -28.88
CA GLN A 18 -11.53 1.87 -28.56
C GLN A 18 -11.79 1.25 -27.20
N GLN A 19 -11.66 -0.07 -27.16
CA GLN A 19 -11.69 -0.83 -25.92
C GLN A 19 -10.27 -0.95 -25.34
N THR A 20 -10.08 -0.55 -24.09
CA THR A 20 -8.82 -0.64 -23.36
C THR A 20 -8.98 -1.37 -22.04
N GLU A 21 -8.20 -2.44 -21.86
CA GLU A 21 -8.06 -3.11 -20.56
C GLU A 21 -6.98 -2.43 -19.70
N THR A 22 -7.39 -2.03 -18.50
CA THR A 22 -6.59 -1.25 -17.54
C THR A 22 -6.94 -1.68 -16.10
N THR A 23 -6.49 -0.91 -15.10
CA THR A 23 -6.63 -1.25 -13.68
C THR A 23 -7.37 -0.18 -12.89
N CYS A 24 -8.16 -0.61 -11.90
CA CYS A 24 -8.83 0.28 -10.96
C CYS A 24 -7.80 1.04 -10.07
N PRO A 25 -7.86 2.39 -9.98
CA PRO A 25 -6.88 3.22 -9.26
C PRO A 25 -7.17 3.37 -7.75
N TYR A 26 -8.05 2.56 -7.16
CA TYR A 26 -8.53 2.83 -5.80
C TYR A 26 -7.88 2.02 -4.69
N CYS A 27 -8.16 0.71 -4.64
CA CYS A 27 -7.72 -0.12 -3.53
C CYS A 27 -6.70 -1.17 -3.98
N GLY A 28 -5.95 -1.71 -3.03
CA GLY A 28 -4.93 -2.73 -3.24
C GLY A 28 -5.42 -4.09 -3.76
N VAL A 29 -6.70 -4.22 -4.11
CA VAL A 29 -7.23 -5.41 -4.80
C VAL A 29 -6.65 -5.52 -6.21
N GLY A 30 -6.51 -4.39 -6.91
CA GLY A 30 -6.03 -4.37 -8.31
C GLY A 30 -7.03 -4.97 -9.28
N CYS A 31 -8.30 -4.53 -9.24
CA CYS A 31 -9.33 -5.01 -10.16
C CYS A 31 -9.01 -4.61 -11.60
N GLY A 32 -9.16 -5.54 -12.55
CA GLY A 32 -9.11 -5.26 -13.98
C GLY A 32 -10.39 -4.58 -14.45
N VAL A 33 -10.23 -3.55 -15.27
CA VAL A 33 -11.29 -2.69 -15.77
C VAL A 33 -11.18 -2.61 -17.29
N THR A 34 -12.30 -2.75 -17.98
CA THR A 34 -12.44 -2.51 -19.41
C THR A 34 -13.11 -1.16 -19.61
N ALA A 35 -12.39 -0.23 -20.21
CA ALA A 35 -12.90 1.08 -20.60
C ALA A 35 -13.14 1.11 -22.12
N VAL A 36 -14.25 1.74 -22.54
CA VAL A 36 -14.55 2.00 -23.95
C VAL A 36 -14.60 3.51 -24.12
N SER A 37 -13.71 4.06 -24.94
CA SER A 37 -13.55 5.51 -25.10
C SER A 37 -13.33 5.93 -26.55
N ALA A 38 -13.77 7.13 -26.89
CA ALA A 38 -13.47 7.83 -28.14
C ALA A 38 -13.10 9.26 -27.79
N GLU A 39 -11.96 9.75 -28.28
CA GLU A 39 -11.41 11.05 -27.91
C GLU A 39 -11.29 11.25 -26.38
N ASN A 40 -12.18 12.05 -25.78
CA ASN A 40 -12.27 12.29 -24.33
C ASN A 40 -13.60 11.83 -23.72
N GLU A 41 -14.43 11.13 -24.48
CA GLU A 41 -15.66 10.52 -24.00
C GLU A 41 -15.41 9.07 -23.56
N VAL A 42 -16.00 8.69 -22.42
CA VAL A 42 -15.81 7.37 -21.82
C VAL A 42 -17.17 6.82 -21.44
N MET A 43 -17.51 5.64 -21.95
CA MET A 43 -18.69 4.91 -21.55
C MET A 43 -18.57 4.40 -20.10
N PRO A 44 -19.68 4.00 -19.47
CA PRO A 44 -19.60 3.29 -18.21
C PRO A 44 -18.64 2.11 -18.26
N VAL A 45 -17.70 2.07 -17.32
CA VAL A 45 -16.67 1.02 -17.33
C VAL A 45 -17.25 -0.31 -16.86
N SER A 46 -16.65 -1.41 -17.30
CA SER A 46 -16.98 -2.76 -16.84
C SER A 46 -15.77 -3.46 -16.25
N GLY A 47 -15.99 -4.52 -15.46
CA GLY A 47 -14.89 -5.33 -14.96
C GLY A 47 -14.40 -6.28 -16.04
N THR A 48 -13.08 -6.40 -16.20
CA THR A 48 -12.49 -7.33 -17.16
C THR A 48 -12.80 -8.77 -16.74
N ALA A 49 -13.53 -9.51 -17.59
CA ALA A 49 -14.10 -10.82 -17.26
C ALA A 49 -13.05 -11.82 -16.73
N ASN A 50 -11.90 -11.90 -17.40
CA ASN A 50 -10.85 -12.87 -17.09
C ASN A 50 -9.74 -12.31 -16.18
N HIS A 51 -9.88 -11.09 -15.66
CA HIS A 51 -8.84 -10.54 -14.79
C HIS A 51 -8.85 -11.26 -13.43
N PRO A 52 -7.75 -11.92 -13.02
CA PRO A 52 -7.73 -12.87 -11.89
C PRO A 52 -8.04 -12.25 -10.53
N ALA A 53 -7.81 -10.94 -10.37
CA ALA A 53 -8.11 -10.27 -9.11
C ALA A 53 -9.61 -10.20 -8.81
N ASN A 54 -10.44 -9.94 -9.83
CA ASN A 54 -11.86 -9.61 -9.66
C ASN A 54 -12.82 -10.49 -10.45
N LEU A 55 -12.36 -11.20 -11.48
CA LEU A 55 -13.16 -12.08 -12.33
C LEU A 55 -14.42 -11.35 -12.84
N GLY A 56 -14.23 -10.18 -13.44
CA GLY A 56 -15.32 -9.32 -13.92
C GLY A 56 -16.06 -8.49 -12.86
N ARG A 57 -15.89 -8.75 -11.56
CA ARG A 57 -16.61 -7.99 -10.50
C ARG A 57 -16.07 -6.58 -10.35
N LEU A 58 -16.95 -5.63 -10.03
CA LEU A 58 -16.59 -4.29 -9.57
C LEU A 58 -17.37 -3.94 -8.30
N CYS A 59 -16.76 -3.13 -7.45
CA CYS A 59 -17.46 -2.47 -6.34
C CYS A 59 -18.07 -1.14 -6.82
N VAL A 60 -18.83 -0.47 -5.95
CA VAL A 60 -19.46 0.84 -6.26
C VAL A 60 -18.46 1.88 -6.79
N LYS A 61 -17.26 1.96 -6.20
CA LYS A 61 -16.20 2.86 -6.67
C LYS A 61 -15.65 2.45 -8.04
N GLY A 62 -15.61 1.14 -8.31
CA GLY A 62 -15.13 0.60 -9.58
C GLY A 62 -16.12 0.84 -10.71
N SER A 63 -17.41 0.64 -10.47
CA SER A 63 -18.47 0.86 -11.47
C SER A 63 -18.71 2.34 -11.79
N ALA A 64 -18.35 3.25 -10.87
CA ALA A 64 -18.47 4.70 -11.06
C ALA A 64 -17.18 5.36 -11.57
N LEU A 65 -16.20 4.59 -12.04
CA LEU A 65 -14.90 5.16 -12.44
C LEU A 65 -15.01 6.20 -13.57
N GLN A 66 -15.97 6.09 -14.50
CA GLN A 66 -16.09 7.10 -15.56
C GLN A 66 -16.41 8.50 -15.00
N GLU A 67 -17.09 8.58 -13.86
CA GLU A 67 -17.46 9.86 -13.23
C GLU A 67 -16.23 10.60 -12.66
N THR A 68 -15.09 9.90 -12.53
CA THR A 68 -13.87 10.43 -11.91
C THR A 68 -12.88 11.00 -12.94
N LEU A 69 -13.22 10.90 -14.22
CA LEU A 69 -12.39 11.30 -15.35
C LEU A 69 -12.65 12.74 -15.81
N SER A 70 -13.48 13.49 -15.06
CA SER A 70 -13.80 14.89 -15.37
C SER A 70 -12.55 15.76 -15.45
N ALA A 71 -12.57 16.72 -16.39
CA ALA A 71 -11.57 17.78 -16.48
C ALA A 71 -11.79 18.89 -15.44
N GLU A 72 -12.92 18.89 -14.74
CA GLU A 72 -13.25 19.90 -13.73
C GLU A 72 -12.24 19.88 -12.57
N GLY A 73 -11.68 21.05 -12.25
CA GLY A 73 -10.71 21.20 -11.16
C GLY A 73 -9.30 20.65 -11.45
N ARG A 74 -9.05 20.13 -12.66
CA ARG A 74 -7.73 19.63 -13.06
C ARG A 74 -6.68 20.74 -13.09
N LEU A 75 -5.47 20.41 -12.69
CA LEU A 75 -4.30 21.26 -12.91
C LEU A 75 -3.83 21.10 -14.37
N LEU A 76 -3.83 22.20 -15.12
CA LEU A 76 -3.63 22.16 -16.58
C LEU A 76 -2.26 22.65 -17.06
N SER A 77 -1.57 23.48 -16.27
CA SER A 77 -0.25 24.01 -16.59
C SER A 77 0.61 24.06 -15.33
N PRO A 78 1.94 24.06 -15.44
CA PRO A 78 2.80 24.37 -14.30
C PRO A 78 2.48 25.75 -13.75
N SER A 79 2.42 25.89 -12.42
CA SER A 79 2.04 27.15 -11.79
C SER A 79 2.91 27.45 -10.57
N ILE A 80 3.41 28.68 -10.46
CA ILE A 80 4.21 29.14 -9.32
C ILE A 80 3.36 30.03 -8.40
N LYS A 81 3.58 29.93 -7.10
CA LYS A 81 2.89 30.75 -6.10
C LYS A 81 3.29 32.22 -6.24
N THR A 82 2.30 33.11 -6.24
CA THR A 82 2.47 34.57 -6.29
C THR A 82 1.48 35.23 -5.33
N GLY A 83 1.97 35.74 -4.19
CA GLY A 83 1.10 36.20 -3.10
C GLY A 83 0.22 35.06 -2.58
N ASP A 84 -1.09 35.27 -2.55
CA ASP A 84 -2.08 34.26 -2.12
C ASP A 84 -2.56 33.35 -3.25
N GLY A 85 -2.14 33.59 -4.50
CA GLY A 85 -2.57 32.82 -5.68
C GLY A 85 -1.44 32.12 -6.42
N PHE A 86 -1.75 31.60 -7.60
CA PHE A 86 -0.80 30.95 -8.50
C PHE A 86 -0.82 31.59 -9.88
N LYS A 87 0.36 31.65 -10.52
CA LYS A 87 0.54 32.12 -11.89
C LYS A 87 1.09 30.99 -12.75
N ASN A 88 0.46 30.76 -13.91
CA ASN A 88 0.95 29.78 -14.88
C ASN A 88 2.32 30.19 -15.44
N ILE A 89 3.19 29.19 -15.62
CA ILE A 89 4.52 29.30 -16.20
C ILE A 89 4.75 28.13 -17.16
N SER A 90 5.73 28.27 -18.06
CA SER A 90 6.06 27.17 -18.98
C SER A 90 6.73 26.00 -18.26
N TRP A 91 6.66 24.81 -18.88
CA TRP A 91 7.41 23.65 -18.43
C TRP A 91 8.91 23.91 -18.32
N GLU A 92 9.53 24.56 -19.30
CA GLU A 92 10.97 24.89 -19.27
C GLU A 92 11.30 25.70 -18.02
N ARG A 93 10.54 26.78 -17.77
CA ARG A 93 10.78 27.61 -16.59
C ARG A 93 10.57 26.85 -15.28
N SER A 94 9.55 25.99 -15.20
CA SER A 94 9.28 25.20 -14.00
C SER A 94 10.41 24.20 -13.71
N LEU A 95 10.92 23.53 -14.75
CA LEU A 95 11.98 22.54 -14.64
C LEU A 95 13.31 23.20 -14.27
N ASP A 96 13.60 24.37 -14.84
CA ASP A 96 14.80 25.15 -14.51
C ASP A 96 14.76 25.62 -13.05
N LEU A 97 13.60 26.12 -12.57
CA LEU A 97 13.43 26.51 -11.16
C LEU A 97 13.68 25.35 -10.20
N ILE A 98 13.19 24.15 -10.54
CA ILE A 98 13.40 22.94 -9.73
C ILE A 98 14.88 22.55 -9.73
N SER A 99 15.52 22.46 -10.90
CA SER A 99 16.92 22.03 -11.00
C SER A 99 17.86 23.05 -10.35
N ASP A 100 17.62 24.35 -10.54
CA ASP A 100 18.43 25.42 -9.95
C ASP A 100 18.35 25.37 -8.43
N LYS A 101 17.14 25.22 -7.88
CA LYS A 101 16.97 25.14 -6.43
C LYS A 101 17.55 23.86 -5.85
N LEU A 102 17.35 22.72 -6.51
CA LEU A 102 17.99 21.45 -6.11
C LEU A 102 19.50 21.61 -6.09
N GLN A 103 20.12 22.11 -7.16
CA GLN A 103 21.56 22.32 -7.23
C GLN A 103 22.05 23.28 -6.14
N GLN A 104 21.33 24.37 -5.88
CA GLN A 104 21.63 25.30 -4.79
C GLN A 104 21.60 24.60 -3.42
N VAL A 105 20.55 23.83 -3.14
CA VAL A 105 20.40 23.10 -1.87
C VAL A 105 21.49 22.04 -1.72
N LEU A 106 21.80 21.28 -2.77
CA LEU A 106 22.86 20.28 -2.76
C LEU A 106 24.23 20.92 -2.48
N ASN A 107 24.54 22.06 -3.11
CA ASN A 107 25.82 22.75 -2.92
C ASN A 107 25.95 23.39 -1.53
N THR A 108 24.84 23.81 -0.92
CA THR A 108 24.85 24.59 0.33
C THR A 108 24.63 23.73 1.58
N HIS A 109 23.73 22.74 1.49
CA HIS A 109 23.24 21.95 2.62
C HIS A 109 23.50 20.44 2.47
N GLY A 110 23.93 19.98 1.29
CA GLY A 110 24.18 18.57 1.02
C GLY A 110 22.91 17.78 0.67
N PRO A 111 23.06 16.49 0.31
CA PRO A 111 21.98 15.65 -0.21
C PRO A 111 20.87 15.36 0.80
N GLU A 112 21.19 15.32 2.09
CA GLU A 112 20.21 15.07 3.16
C GLU A 112 19.18 16.20 3.33
N ALA A 113 19.43 17.38 2.76
CA ALA A 113 18.50 18.50 2.76
C ALA A 113 17.43 18.41 1.66
N VAL A 114 17.42 17.34 0.87
CA VAL A 114 16.44 17.07 -0.19
C VAL A 114 15.54 15.91 0.26
N ALA A 115 14.24 16.00 0.01
CA ALA A 115 13.31 14.91 0.28
C ALA A 115 12.21 14.76 -0.77
N PHE A 116 11.82 13.52 -1.05
CA PHE A 116 10.69 13.17 -1.91
C PHE A 116 9.62 12.44 -1.10
N TYR A 117 8.35 12.82 -1.28
CA TYR A 117 7.21 12.18 -0.64
C TYR A 117 6.21 11.70 -1.70
N GLY A 118 6.14 10.39 -1.91
CA GLY A 118 5.30 9.77 -2.94
C GLY A 118 4.05 9.10 -2.39
N ALA A 119 3.36 8.36 -3.28
CA ALA A 119 2.13 7.68 -2.92
C ALA A 119 1.87 6.40 -3.68
N GLY A 120 1.09 5.49 -3.07
CA GLY A 120 0.61 4.26 -3.70
C GLY A 120 -0.32 4.47 -4.90
N GLN A 121 -0.51 5.72 -5.34
CA GLN A 121 -1.16 6.11 -6.59
C GLN A 121 -0.18 6.24 -7.77
N LEU A 122 1.12 6.34 -7.49
CA LEU A 122 2.16 6.34 -8.51
C LEU A 122 2.24 4.96 -9.17
N LEU A 123 2.58 4.93 -10.45
CA LEU A 123 2.91 3.68 -11.13
C LEU A 123 4.28 3.18 -10.70
N THR A 124 4.55 1.90 -10.90
CA THR A 124 5.82 1.28 -10.49
C THR A 124 7.02 1.95 -11.16
N GLU A 125 6.85 2.43 -12.39
CA GLU A 125 7.84 3.16 -13.16
C GLU A 125 8.09 4.57 -12.58
N ASP A 126 7.03 5.28 -12.14
CA ASP A 126 7.13 6.58 -11.46
C ASP A 126 7.98 6.44 -10.18
N TYR A 127 7.65 5.42 -9.38
CA TYR A 127 8.42 5.09 -8.18
C TYR A 127 9.88 4.77 -8.50
N TYR A 128 10.13 3.94 -9.51
CA TYR A 128 11.46 3.48 -9.82
C TYR A 128 12.39 4.64 -10.18
N VAL A 129 11.94 5.58 -11.02
CA VAL A 129 12.78 6.71 -11.40
C VAL A 129 12.97 7.71 -10.25
N ALA A 130 11.95 7.92 -9.41
CA ALA A 130 12.07 8.76 -8.21
C ALA A 130 13.13 8.20 -7.26
N ASN A 131 13.05 6.90 -6.97
CA ASN A 131 14.00 6.20 -6.10
C ASN A 131 15.41 6.18 -6.70
N LYS A 132 15.52 5.91 -8.00
CA LYS A 132 16.80 5.90 -8.71
C LYS A 132 17.48 7.26 -8.60
N LEU A 133 16.78 8.35 -8.92
CA LEU A 133 17.30 9.71 -8.80
C LEU A 133 17.74 10.01 -7.37
N MET A 134 16.85 9.79 -6.39
CA MET A 134 17.10 10.17 -4.99
C MET A 134 18.27 9.39 -4.38
N LYS A 135 18.24 8.07 -4.48
CA LYS A 135 19.21 7.19 -3.80
C LYS A 135 20.51 7.00 -4.57
N GLY A 136 20.47 7.03 -5.90
CA GLY A 136 21.63 6.74 -6.75
C GLY A 136 22.41 7.96 -7.21
N PHE A 137 21.74 9.10 -7.39
CA PHE A 137 22.33 10.26 -8.08
C PHE A 137 22.37 11.51 -7.20
N ILE A 138 21.28 11.82 -6.50
CA ILE A 138 21.29 12.84 -5.44
C ILE A 138 22.13 12.34 -4.26
N GLY A 139 21.95 11.07 -3.87
CA GLY A 139 22.73 10.42 -2.83
C GLY A 139 22.16 10.62 -1.43
N SER A 140 20.85 10.67 -1.32
CA SER A 140 20.13 10.61 -0.04
C SER A 140 19.04 9.54 -0.10
N ALA A 141 18.69 8.97 1.05
CA ALA A 141 17.59 8.02 1.19
C ALA A 141 16.30 8.68 1.69
N ASN A 142 16.23 10.02 1.73
CA ASN A 142 15.05 10.78 2.15
C ASN A 142 13.92 10.74 1.09
N ILE A 143 13.50 9.55 0.71
CA ILE A 143 12.30 9.27 -0.06
C ILE A 143 11.42 8.28 0.69
N ASP A 144 10.17 8.66 0.91
CA ASP A 144 9.18 7.81 1.55
C ASP A 144 7.79 8.09 0.97
N THR A 145 6.78 7.35 1.42
CA THR A 145 5.44 7.41 0.84
C THR A 145 4.36 7.36 1.89
N ASN A 146 3.14 7.78 1.53
CA ASN A 146 1.96 7.55 2.37
C ASN A 146 1.71 6.04 2.65
N SER A 147 2.27 5.13 1.85
CA SER A 147 2.19 3.69 2.11
C SER A 147 2.93 3.29 3.39
N ARG A 148 3.87 4.11 3.89
CA ARG A 148 4.47 3.97 5.23
C ARG A 148 3.40 3.99 6.32
N LEU A 149 2.45 4.92 6.26
CA LEU A 149 1.39 5.04 7.26
C LEU A 149 0.42 3.85 7.27
N CYS A 150 0.47 3.01 6.23
CA CYS A 150 -0.49 1.95 5.97
C CYS A 150 0.10 0.54 6.14
N MET A 151 1.26 0.27 5.54
CA MET A 151 1.79 -1.10 5.37
C MET A 151 3.14 -1.33 6.04
N ALA A 152 3.75 -0.28 6.59
CA ALA A 152 5.06 -0.36 7.25
C ALA A 152 5.23 -1.52 8.24
N SER A 153 4.22 -1.69 9.08
CA SER A 153 4.21 -2.69 10.14
C SER A 153 4.19 -4.11 9.56
N ALA A 154 3.39 -4.34 8.51
CA ALA A 154 3.33 -5.61 7.80
C ALA A 154 4.67 -5.95 7.14
N VAL A 155 5.30 -4.97 6.45
CA VAL A 155 6.64 -5.12 5.84
C VAL A 155 7.66 -5.58 6.88
N ALA A 156 7.71 -4.88 8.01
CA ALA A 156 8.65 -5.21 9.08
C ALA A 156 8.34 -6.58 9.70
N SER A 157 7.06 -6.95 9.80
CA SER A 157 6.63 -8.26 10.31
C SER A 157 7.15 -9.37 9.40
N TYR A 158 6.87 -9.30 8.10
CA TYR A 158 7.33 -10.27 7.11
C TYR A 158 8.85 -10.37 7.06
N LYS A 159 9.58 -9.24 7.06
CA LYS A 159 11.05 -9.28 7.12
C LYS A 159 11.57 -9.97 8.39
N ARG A 160 11.01 -9.67 9.56
CA ARG A 160 11.43 -10.27 10.84
C ARG A 160 11.18 -11.77 10.91
N SER A 161 10.07 -12.26 10.35
CA SER A 161 9.67 -13.67 10.47
C SER A 161 10.04 -14.54 9.27
N LEU A 162 9.99 -13.99 8.05
CA LEU A 162 10.18 -14.71 6.78
C LEU A 162 11.47 -14.31 6.04
N GLY A 163 12.23 -13.35 6.59
CA GLY A 163 13.48 -12.88 6.00
C GLY A 163 13.33 -11.92 4.80
N SER A 164 12.12 -11.68 4.32
CA SER A 164 11.85 -10.75 3.21
C SER A 164 10.44 -10.18 3.27
N ASP A 165 10.18 -9.07 2.57
CA ASP A 165 8.83 -8.50 2.41
C ASP A 165 8.05 -9.27 1.34
N THR A 166 7.82 -10.56 1.60
CA THR A 166 7.06 -11.44 0.71
C THR A 166 5.73 -11.81 1.34
N VAL A 167 4.65 -11.48 0.66
CA VAL A 167 3.31 -11.93 1.04
C VAL A 167 3.20 -13.43 0.73
N PRO A 168 2.84 -14.31 1.68
CA PRO A 168 2.85 -15.76 1.49
C PRO A 168 1.52 -16.34 0.96
N ALA A 169 0.58 -15.49 0.55
CA ALA A 169 -0.77 -15.87 0.10
C ALA A 169 -1.08 -15.35 -1.31
N CYS A 170 -2.11 -15.90 -1.95
CA CYS A 170 -2.76 -15.35 -3.14
C CYS A 170 -4.28 -15.23 -2.96
N TYR A 171 -4.99 -14.63 -3.91
CA TYR A 171 -6.44 -14.49 -3.76
C TYR A 171 -7.21 -15.79 -3.91
N GLU A 172 -6.70 -16.78 -4.64
CA GLU A 172 -7.31 -18.11 -4.73
C GLU A 172 -7.41 -18.81 -3.36
N ASP A 173 -6.55 -18.44 -2.40
CA ASP A 173 -6.62 -18.94 -1.02
C ASP A 173 -7.94 -18.58 -0.33
N LEU A 174 -8.59 -17.49 -0.75
CA LEU A 174 -9.88 -17.03 -0.20
C LEU A 174 -11.02 -18.01 -0.49
N GLU A 175 -10.97 -18.72 -1.62
CA GLU A 175 -12.02 -19.66 -2.02
C GLU A 175 -11.81 -21.08 -1.46
N ILE A 176 -10.57 -21.43 -1.11
CA ILE A 176 -10.21 -22.78 -0.68
C ILE A 176 -10.01 -22.93 0.82
N ALA A 177 -9.83 -21.82 1.56
CA ALA A 177 -9.75 -21.82 3.00
C ALA A 177 -11.05 -22.37 3.65
N ASP A 178 -10.89 -23.16 4.70
CA ASP A 178 -12.00 -23.68 5.51
C ASP A 178 -12.28 -22.79 6.74
N LEU A 179 -11.28 -22.00 7.15
CA LEU A 179 -11.40 -20.96 8.16
C LEU A 179 -10.76 -19.66 7.65
N ILE A 180 -11.51 -18.57 7.60
CA ILE A 180 -10.97 -17.22 7.37
C ILE A 180 -11.12 -16.39 8.64
N VAL A 181 -10.00 -15.87 9.13
CA VAL A 181 -9.91 -14.96 10.27
C VAL A 181 -9.64 -13.56 9.74
N ILE A 182 -10.64 -12.69 9.75
CA ILE A 182 -10.53 -11.29 9.29
C ILE A 182 -10.24 -10.41 10.50
N THR A 183 -9.02 -9.88 10.58
CA THR A 183 -8.48 -9.21 11.77
C THR A 183 -8.20 -7.73 11.49
N GLY A 184 -8.84 -6.83 12.23
CA GLY A 184 -8.65 -5.38 12.10
C GLY A 184 -8.90 -4.87 10.69
N SER A 185 -9.96 -5.38 10.04
CA SER A 185 -10.31 -5.06 8.66
C SER A 185 -11.82 -5.03 8.44
N ASN A 186 -12.31 -3.92 7.90
CA ASN A 186 -13.66 -3.80 7.35
C ASN A 186 -13.63 -4.12 5.84
N ALA A 187 -13.35 -5.38 5.49
CA ALA A 187 -13.18 -5.83 4.11
C ALA A 187 -14.40 -5.54 3.21
N ALA A 188 -15.62 -5.56 3.76
CA ALA A 188 -16.85 -5.24 3.03
C ALA A 188 -16.83 -3.83 2.41
N TRP A 189 -16.12 -2.88 3.04
CA TRP A 189 -16.00 -1.49 2.56
C TRP A 189 -14.63 -1.20 1.94
N ALA A 190 -13.56 -1.69 2.56
CA ALA A 190 -12.20 -1.39 2.15
C ALA A 190 -11.76 -2.19 0.92
N HIS A 191 -12.18 -3.46 0.84
CA HIS A 191 -11.82 -4.41 -0.23
C HIS A 191 -13.04 -5.18 -0.74
N PRO A 192 -14.09 -4.51 -1.24
CA PRO A 192 -15.41 -5.14 -1.42
C PRO A 192 -15.39 -6.33 -2.39
N VAL A 193 -14.51 -6.33 -3.39
CA VAL A 193 -14.38 -7.45 -4.34
C VAL A 193 -13.82 -8.69 -3.66
N LEU A 194 -12.82 -8.57 -2.77
CA LEU A 194 -12.33 -9.72 -2.00
C LEU A 194 -13.41 -10.21 -1.02
N PHE A 195 -14.14 -9.29 -0.39
CA PHE A 195 -15.27 -9.66 0.47
C PHE A 195 -16.39 -10.39 -0.30
N GLN A 196 -16.71 -9.95 -1.53
CA GLN A 196 -17.65 -10.64 -2.42
C GLN A 196 -17.18 -12.04 -2.78
N ARG A 197 -15.88 -12.22 -3.04
CA ARG A 197 -15.27 -13.54 -3.30
C ARG A 197 -15.42 -14.47 -2.08
N ILE A 198 -15.08 -14.00 -0.88
CA ILE A 198 -15.26 -14.75 0.38
C ILE A 198 -16.75 -15.09 0.61
N SER A 199 -17.65 -14.13 0.42
CA SER A 199 -19.08 -14.33 0.60
C SER A 199 -19.64 -15.38 -0.36
N ALA A 200 -19.23 -15.34 -1.64
CA ALA A 200 -19.61 -16.34 -2.63
C ALA A 200 -19.06 -17.74 -2.28
N ALA A 201 -17.79 -17.82 -1.85
CA ALA A 201 -17.18 -19.07 -1.40
C ALA A 201 -17.94 -19.67 -0.20
N LYS A 202 -18.27 -18.85 0.81
CA LYS A 202 -19.06 -19.28 1.98
C LYS A 202 -20.46 -19.77 1.60
N GLN A 203 -21.14 -19.10 0.66
CA GLN A 203 -22.45 -19.52 0.18
C GLN A 203 -22.40 -20.90 -0.49
N GLN A 204 -21.34 -21.18 -1.25
CA GLN A 204 -21.12 -22.48 -1.88
C GLN A 204 -20.62 -23.55 -0.90
N ARG A 205 -19.99 -23.13 0.19
CA ARG A 205 -19.37 -23.98 1.22
C ARG A 205 -19.88 -23.58 2.61
N PRO A 206 -21.11 -23.95 3.00
CA PRO A 206 -21.68 -23.54 4.30
C PRO A 206 -20.88 -23.99 5.53
N HIS A 207 -20.00 -24.98 5.37
CA HIS A 207 -19.08 -25.43 6.42
C HIS A 207 -17.89 -24.48 6.66
N MET A 208 -17.56 -23.62 5.69
CA MET A 208 -16.51 -22.61 5.80
C MET A 208 -16.82 -21.63 6.93
N LYS A 209 -15.87 -21.49 7.85
CA LYS A 209 -15.98 -20.61 9.02
C LYS A 209 -15.32 -19.26 8.77
N ILE A 210 -16.03 -18.20 9.16
CA ILE A 210 -15.55 -16.82 9.13
C ILE A 210 -15.55 -16.29 10.55
N VAL A 211 -14.37 -15.86 11.00
CA VAL A 211 -14.18 -15.17 12.28
C VAL A 211 -13.80 -13.74 11.98
N VAL A 212 -14.52 -12.77 12.56
CA VAL A 212 -14.14 -11.36 12.50
C VAL A 212 -13.58 -10.94 13.85
N VAL A 213 -12.35 -10.45 13.86
CA VAL A 213 -11.64 -9.94 15.03
C VAL A 213 -11.51 -8.42 14.85
N ASP A 214 -12.47 -7.69 15.41
CA ASP A 214 -12.55 -6.23 15.30
C ASP A 214 -13.37 -5.68 16.48
N PRO A 215 -12.89 -4.67 17.22
CA PRO A 215 -13.67 -4.06 18.30
C PRO A 215 -15.05 -3.56 17.86
N ARG A 216 -15.18 -3.20 16.57
CA ARG A 216 -16.44 -2.73 15.98
C ARG A 216 -17.13 -3.85 15.22
N LYS A 217 -18.44 -3.96 15.41
CA LYS A 217 -19.28 -4.74 14.49
C LYS A 217 -19.43 -3.96 13.18
N THR A 218 -18.82 -4.46 12.10
CA THR A 218 -18.87 -3.84 10.77
C THR A 218 -19.73 -4.67 9.82
N ALA A 219 -19.99 -4.18 8.60
CA ALA A 219 -20.69 -4.96 7.56
C ALA A 219 -19.93 -6.25 7.17
N THR A 220 -18.64 -6.35 7.52
CA THR A 220 -17.88 -7.60 7.35
C THR A 220 -18.42 -8.71 8.26
N CYS A 221 -19.05 -8.37 9.39
CA CYS A 221 -19.67 -9.33 10.30
C CYS A 221 -20.95 -9.97 9.74
N ASP A 222 -21.53 -9.47 8.64
CA ASP A 222 -22.78 -10.00 8.06
C ASP A 222 -22.64 -11.46 7.58
N ILE A 223 -21.42 -11.92 7.32
CA ILE A 223 -21.10 -13.30 6.95
C ILE A 223 -20.32 -14.07 8.03
N ALA A 224 -20.11 -13.47 9.21
CA ALA A 224 -19.29 -14.06 10.27
C ALA A 224 -20.07 -15.14 11.03
N ASP A 225 -19.41 -16.28 11.30
CA ASP A 225 -19.90 -17.28 12.26
C ASP A 225 -19.56 -16.87 13.70
N LEU A 226 -18.48 -16.10 13.87
CA LEU A 226 -18.02 -15.60 15.17
C LEU A 226 -17.47 -14.18 15.01
N HIS A 227 -17.86 -13.29 15.92
CA HIS A 227 -17.31 -11.94 16.03
C HIS A 227 -16.66 -11.78 17.40
N LEU A 228 -15.33 -11.59 17.42
CA LEU A 228 -14.55 -11.26 18.61
C LEU A 228 -14.40 -9.74 18.69
N ALA A 229 -15.26 -9.11 19.49
CA ALA A 229 -15.25 -7.67 19.74
C ALA A 229 -14.22 -7.29 20.82
N LEU A 230 -12.96 -7.63 20.59
CA LEU A 230 -11.90 -7.44 21.58
C LEU A 230 -11.63 -5.97 21.93
N ARG A 231 -11.04 -5.76 23.11
CA ARG A 231 -10.50 -4.48 23.55
C ARG A 231 -9.51 -3.95 22.49
N PRO A 232 -9.68 -2.71 21.98
CA PRO A 232 -8.77 -2.14 21.00
C PRO A 232 -7.32 -2.21 21.47
N GLY A 233 -6.42 -2.72 20.61
CA GLY A 233 -5.01 -2.85 20.94
C GLY A 233 -4.59 -4.23 21.44
N SER A 234 -5.53 -5.08 21.86
CA SER A 234 -5.23 -6.39 22.47
C SER A 234 -5.03 -7.54 21.47
N ASP A 235 -5.04 -7.28 20.16
CA ASP A 235 -4.96 -8.31 19.11
C ASP A 235 -3.68 -9.17 19.19
N GLY A 236 -2.54 -8.56 19.50
CA GLY A 236 -1.28 -9.31 19.64
C GLY A 236 -1.32 -10.32 20.79
N PHE A 237 -2.09 -10.00 21.83
CA PHE A 237 -2.32 -10.88 22.97
C PHE A 237 -3.21 -12.07 22.59
N LEU A 238 -4.26 -11.85 21.77
CA LEU A 238 -5.11 -12.93 21.24
C LEU A 238 -4.30 -14.00 20.51
N PHE A 239 -3.42 -13.58 19.59
CA PHE A 239 -2.60 -14.54 18.82
C PHE A 239 -1.48 -15.17 19.64
N SER A 240 -0.95 -14.48 20.66
CA SER A 240 -0.03 -15.08 21.62
C SER A 240 -0.72 -16.16 22.46
N ALA A 241 -1.95 -15.91 22.90
CA ALA A 241 -2.74 -16.88 23.65
C ALA A 241 -3.14 -18.08 22.78
N LEU A 242 -3.44 -17.83 21.49
CA LEU A 242 -3.65 -18.89 20.51
C LEU A 242 -2.40 -19.77 20.35
N LEU A 243 -1.20 -19.19 20.28
CA LEU A 243 0.05 -19.96 20.22
C LEU A 243 0.22 -20.87 21.45
N ALA A 244 -0.01 -20.33 22.65
CA ALA A 244 0.05 -21.12 23.88
C ALA A 244 -0.99 -22.25 23.88
N TYR A 245 -2.22 -21.96 23.45
CA TYR A 245 -3.30 -22.94 23.32
C TYR A 245 -2.93 -24.06 22.34
N LEU A 246 -2.37 -23.75 21.17
CA LEU A 246 -1.96 -24.75 20.18
C LEU A 246 -0.92 -25.71 20.76
N ALA A 247 0.04 -25.20 21.53
CA ALA A 247 1.03 -26.03 22.21
C ALA A 247 0.41 -26.94 23.27
N ASP A 248 -0.47 -26.40 24.12
CA ASP A 248 -1.10 -27.16 25.20
C ASP A 248 -2.08 -28.23 24.70
N ASN A 249 -2.53 -28.12 23.44
CA ASN A 249 -3.46 -29.06 22.80
C ASN A 249 -2.79 -29.93 21.72
N HIS A 250 -1.45 -29.98 21.68
CA HIS A 250 -0.67 -30.81 20.75
C HIS A 250 -1.01 -30.55 19.27
N GLN A 251 -1.18 -29.28 18.89
CA GLN A 251 -1.52 -28.84 17.53
C GLN A 251 -0.32 -28.19 16.81
N LEU A 252 0.90 -28.41 17.31
CA LEU A 252 2.12 -27.90 16.70
C LEU A 252 2.61 -28.84 15.61
N ASP A 253 3.16 -28.27 14.54
CA ASP A 253 3.89 -29.02 13.51
C ASP A 253 5.37 -29.06 13.91
N GLU A 254 5.72 -30.04 14.76
CA GLU A 254 7.06 -30.17 15.35
C GLU A 254 8.15 -30.33 14.28
N ASP A 255 7.86 -31.06 13.20
CA ASP A 255 8.79 -31.25 12.08
C ASP A 255 9.04 -29.92 11.35
N PHE A 256 7.97 -29.17 11.03
CA PHE A 256 8.12 -27.85 10.41
C PHE A 256 8.87 -26.88 11.31
N ILE A 257 8.55 -26.85 12.62
CA ILE A 257 9.21 -25.99 13.59
C ILE A 257 10.71 -26.29 13.62
N ALA A 258 11.09 -27.56 13.73
CA ALA A 258 12.49 -27.98 13.81
C ALA A 258 13.28 -27.66 12.53
N LEU A 259 12.64 -27.79 11.36
CA LEU A 259 13.30 -27.61 10.05
C LEU A 259 13.32 -26.16 9.55
N HIS A 260 12.34 -25.34 9.91
CA HIS A 260 12.07 -24.07 9.24
C HIS A 260 11.93 -22.86 10.17
N THR A 261 12.12 -23.04 11.47
CA THR A 261 12.02 -21.94 12.44
C THR A 261 13.24 -21.84 13.34
N GLN A 262 13.36 -20.73 14.07
CA GLN A 262 14.37 -20.50 15.08
C GLN A 262 13.73 -19.81 16.29
N ASN A 263 14.29 -20.00 17.49
CA ASN A 263 13.82 -19.39 18.74
C ASN A 263 12.35 -19.70 19.09
N PHE A 264 11.80 -20.83 18.61
CA PHE A 264 10.41 -21.21 18.88
C PHE A 264 10.14 -21.42 20.37
N GLU A 265 10.99 -22.18 21.07
CA GLU A 265 10.82 -22.46 22.50
C GLU A 265 10.76 -21.18 23.35
N ALA A 266 11.66 -20.22 23.09
CA ALA A 266 11.67 -18.93 23.78
C ALA A 266 10.39 -18.12 23.48
N THR A 267 9.93 -18.15 22.22
CA THR A 267 8.68 -17.48 21.80
C THR A 267 7.47 -18.09 22.51
N LEU A 268 7.39 -19.42 22.58
CA LEU A 268 6.31 -20.14 23.25
C LEU A 268 6.32 -19.89 24.77
N ALA A 269 7.49 -19.90 25.41
CA ALA A 269 7.62 -19.59 26.83
C ALA A 269 7.09 -18.18 27.15
N GLN A 270 7.45 -17.19 26.32
CA GLN A 270 6.96 -15.82 26.46
C GLN A 270 5.43 -15.72 26.23
N ALA A 271 4.90 -16.46 25.26
CA ALA A 271 3.46 -16.52 25.00
C ALA A 271 2.69 -17.11 26.20
N LYS A 272 3.17 -18.22 26.77
CA LYS A 272 2.58 -18.85 27.96
C LYS A 272 2.65 -17.95 29.19
N GLN A 273 3.81 -17.32 29.41
CA GLN A 273 4.01 -16.41 30.55
C GLN A 273 3.10 -15.17 30.48
N SER A 274 2.87 -14.64 29.27
CA SER A 274 2.09 -13.41 29.10
C SER A 274 0.58 -13.63 29.16
N THR A 275 0.07 -14.79 28.76
CA THR A 275 -1.38 -14.97 28.50
C THR A 275 -2.16 -15.63 29.63
N GLY A 276 -1.51 -16.47 30.44
CA GLY A 276 -2.13 -17.08 31.60
C GLY A 276 -3.26 -18.06 31.25
N SER A 277 -4.29 -18.14 32.10
CA SER A 277 -5.43 -19.03 31.88
C SER A 277 -6.40 -18.49 30.82
N LEU A 278 -7.29 -19.36 30.32
CA LEU A 278 -8.33 -18.99 29.35
C LEU A 278 -9.25 -17.86 29.87
N GLN A 279 -9.61 -17.89 31.17
CA GLN A 279 -10.41 -16.83 31.80
C GLN A 279 -9.64 -15.50 31.84
N GLN A 280 -8.37 -15.53 32.29
CA GLN A 280 -7.53 -14.33 32.33
C GLN A 280 -7.36 -13.74 30.93
N THR A 281 -7.20 -14.60 29.94
CA THR A 281 -7.09 -14.17 28.54
C THR A 281 -8.37 -13.48 28.07
N ALA A 282 -9.53 -14.09 28.34
CA ALA A 282 -10.83 -13.51 27.99
C ALA A 282 -11.05 -12.13 28.66
N ASP A 283 -10.68 -11.97 29.93
CA ASP A 283 -10.81 -10.72 30.67
C ASP A 283 -9.91 -9.59 30.10
N VAL A 284 -8.69 -9.92 29.67
CA VAL A 284 -7.77 -8.96 29.03
C VAL A 284 -8.30 -8.54 27.67
N LEU A 285 -8.78 -9.51 26.89
CA LEU A 285 -9.33 -9.29 25.56
C LEU A 285 -10.72 -8.64 25.60
N ASP A 286 -11.42 -8.65 26.73
CA ASP A 286 -12.81 -8.19 26.85
C ASP A 286 -13.78 -8.96 25.95
N VAL A 287 -13.65 -10.29 25.93
CA VAL A 287 -14.52 -11.21 25.17
C VAL A 287 -15.01 -12.34 26.07
N SER A 288 -16.05 -13.06 25.64
CA SER A 288 -16.51 -14.23 26.41
C SER A 288 -15.51 -15.38 26.33
N VAL A 289 -15.40 -16.17 27.40
CA VAL A 289 -14.58 -17.39 27.42
C VAL A 289 -15.05 -18.39 26.36
N GLU A 290 -16.36 -18.48 26.15
CA GLU A 290 -16.97 -19.39 25.17
C GLU A 290 -16.56 -19.04 23.73
N ASP A 291 -16.63 -17.75 23.37
CA ASP A 291 -16.23 -17.27 22.05
C ASP A 291 -14.74 -17.45 21.82
N LEU A 292 -13.92 -17.11 22.82
CA LEU A 292 -12.47 -17.30 22.77
C LEU A 292 -12.11 -18.77 22.59
N GLN A 293 -12.71 -19.66 23.37
CA GLN A 293 -12.50 -21.11 23.25
C GLN A 293 -12.97 -21.64 21.90
N THR A 294 -14.06 -21.10 21.37
CA THR A 294 -14.58 -21.47 20.04
C THR A 294 -13.60 -21.08 18.94
N PHE A 295 -13.08 -19.86 18.96
CA PHE A 295 -12.04 -19.43 18.04
C PHE A 295 -10.78 -20.32 18.11
N PHE A 296 -10.27 -20.57 19.32
CA PHE A 296 -9.09 -21.41 19.52
C PHE A 296 -9.30 -22.84 19.00
N ARG A 297 -10.45 -23.46 19.27
CA ARG A 297 -10.79 -24.79 18.75
C ARG A 297 -10.90 -24.81 17.23
N TRP A 298 -11.56 -23.82 16.63
CA TRP A 298 -11.68 -23.75 15.17
C TRP A 298 -10.33 -23.58 14.49
N PHE A 299 -9.46 -22.71 15.02
CA PHE A 299 -8.13 -22.52 14.46
C PHE A 299 -7.24 -23.76 14.60
N ALA A 300 -7.27 -24.41 15.77
CA ALA A 300 -6.56 -25.66 16.03
C ALA A 300 -6.97 -26.77 15.05
N ALA A 301 -8.28 -27.02 14.91
CA ALA A 301 -8.81 -28.13 14.13
C ALA A 301 -8.79 -27.91 12.60
N THR A 302 -8.49 -26.70 12.12
CA THR A 302 -8.60 -26.35 10.69
C THR A 302 -7.25 -26.11 10.06
N GLU A 303 -6.79 -27.04 9.21
CA GLU A 303 -5.51 -26.90 8.49
C GLU A 303 -5.52 -25.73 7.49
N LYS A 304 -6.62 -25.58 6.73
CA LYS A 304 -6.79 -24.50 5.74
C LYS A 304 -7.31 -23.23 6.39
N SER A 305 -6.48 -22.63 7.25
CA SER A 305 -6.79 -21.40 7.95
C SER A 305 -6.07 -20.20 7.33
N LEU A 306 -6.80 -19.19 6.87
CA LEU A 306 -6.26 -17.96 6.33
C LEU A 306 -6.53 -16.80 7.29
N THR A 307 -5.52 -16.02 7.64
CA THR A 307 -5.69 -14.81 8.47
C THR A 307 -5.48 -13.55 7.63
N LEU A 308 -6.57 -12.87 7.30
CA LEU A 308 -6.54 -11.58 6.62
C LEU A 308 -6.37 -10.46 7.64
N TYR A 309 -5.42 -9.55 7.43
CA TYR A 309 -5.26 -8.39 8.32
C TYR A 309 -4.94 -7.10 7.58
N SER A 310 -5.33 -5.96 8.18
CA SER A 310 -5.11 -4.63 7.61
C SER A 310 -4.89 -3.57 8.69
N GLN A 311 -5.48 -2.37 8.53
CA GLN A 311 -5.12 -1.18 9.29
C GLN A 311 -5.36 -1.28 10.79
N GLY A 312 -6.35 -2.04 11.26
CA GLY A 312 -6.56 -2.25 12.70
C GLY A 312 -5.37 -2.95 13.40
N ILE A 313 -4.57 -3.69 12.63
CA ILE A 313 -3.30 -4.27 13.07
C ILE A 313 -2.13 -3.32 12.78
N ASN A 314 -2.04 -2.83 11.54
CA ASN A 314 -0.86 -2.10 11.08
C ASN A 314 -0.69 -0.72 11.73
N GLN A 315 -1.78 0.01 11.96
CA GLN A 315 -1.78 1.38 12.50
C GLN A 315 -1.83 1.35 14.03
N SER A 316 -0.77 0.81 14.62
CA SER A 316 -0.63 0.64 16.06
C SER A 316 0.83 0.83 16.47
N ALA A 317 1.05 1.35 17.69
CA ALA A 317 2.38 1.48 18.28
C ALA A 317 3.13 0.13 18.35
N THR A 318 2.40 -0.99 18.40
CA THR A 318 2.93 -2.37 18.40
C THR A 318 2.56 -3.14 17.14
N GLY A 319 2.22 -2.46 16.04
CA GLY A 319 1.68 -3.09 14.83
C GLY A 319 2.59 -4.15 14.21
N THR A 320 3.91 -3.95 14.25
CA THR A 320 4.87 -4.98 13.80
C THR A 320 4.80 -6.24 14.66
N ASP A 321 4.75 -6.09 15.98
CA ASP A 321 4.74 -7.22 16.89
C ASP A 321 3.41 -7.98 16.80
N LYS A 322 2.28 -7.27 16.59
CA LYS A 322 0.99 -7.89 16.28
C LYS A 322 1.03 -8.70 14.98
N GLY A 323 1.64 -8.15 13.92
CA GLY A 323 1.83 -8.86 12.66
C GLY A 323 2.68 -10.12 12.86
N ASN A 324 3.77 -10.04 13.63
CA ASN A 324 4.56 -11.21 13.99
C ASN A 324 3.78 -12.23 14.81
N ALA A 325 2.93 -11.83 15.77
CA ALA A 325 2.08 -12.74 16.53
C ALA A 325 1.10 -13.52 15.62
N ILE A 326 0.51 -12.85 14.62
CA ILE A 326 -0.30 -13.51 13.58
C ILE A 326 0.53 -14.52 12.80
N ILE A 327 1.73 -14.14 12.33
CA ILE A 327 2.58 -15.02 11.52
C ILE A 327 3.05 -16.24 12.35
N ASN A 328 3.35 -16.05 13.64
CA ASN A 328 3.86 -17.10 14.51
C ASN A 328 2.89 -18.28 14.63
N VAL A 329 1.57 -18.07 14.69
CA VAL A 329 0.61 -19.19 14.77
C VAL A 329 0.52 -19.99 13.46
N HIS A 330 0.84 -19.37 12.31
CA HIS A 330 0.95 -20.07 11.02
C HIS A 330 2.27 -20.82 10.88
N LEU A 331 3.37 -20.27 11.42
CA LEU A 331 4.65 -20.98 11.49
C LEU A 331 4.58 -22.19 12.44
N ALA A 332 3.97 -22.01 13.61
CA ALA A 332 3.82 -23.05 14.64
C ALA A 332 2.99 -24.24 14.17
N THR A 333 2.12 -24.04 13.17
CA THR A 333 1.23 -25.07 12.62
C THR A 333 1.69 -25.53 11.23
N GLY A 334 2.87 -25.09 10.77
CA GLY A 334 3.43 -25.44 9.47
C GLY A 334 2.52 -25.06 8.29
N ARG A 335 1.73 -23.99 8.42
CA ARG A 335 0.69 -23.60 7.46
C ARG A 335 1.19 -22.71 6.33
N ILE A 336 2.38 -22.11 6.47
CA ILE A 336 2.95 -21.26 5.42
C ILE A 336 3.34 -22.10 4.18
N GLY A 337 2.94 -21.63 3.00
CA GLY A 337 3.21 -22.31 1.73
C GLY A 337 2.19 -23.40 1.36
N LYS A 338 1.11 -23.55 2.14
CA LYS A 338 0.02 -24.49 1.87
C LYS A 338 -1.20 -23.76 1.29
N PRO A 339 -1.87 -24.29 0.25
CA PRO A 339 -3.06 -23.66 -0.33
C PRO A 339 -4.18 -23.47 0.71
N GLY A 340 -4.74 -22.27 0.78
CA GLY A 340 -5.81 -21.90 1.73
C GLY A 340 -5.34 -21.64 3.15
N ALA A 341 -4.02 -21.58 3.37
CA ALA A 341 -3.44 -21.39 4.68
C ALA A 341 -2.29 -20.38 4.65
N SER A 342 -2.47 -19.23 5.30
CA SER A 342 -1.43 -18.19 5.32
C SER A 342 -1.82 -16.96 6.17
N PRO A 343 -0.84 -16.20 6.70
CA PRO A 343 -1.06 -14.82 7.12
C PRO A 343 -1.01 -13.88 5.90
N PHE A 344 -2.09 -13.11 5.68
CA PHE A 344 -2.23 -12.27 4.49
C PHE A 344 -2.58 -10.82 4.84
N SER A 345 -1.59 -9.94 4.74
CA SER A 345 -1.80 -8.49 4.83
C SER A 345 -2.37 -7.94 3.52
N ILE A 346 -3.57 -7.35 3.57
CA ILE A 346 -4.20 -6.71 2.39
C ILE A 346 -3.89 -5.22 2.36
N THR A 347 -3.45 -4.73 1.20
CA THR A 347 -2.94 -3.37 1.03
C THR A 347 -4.05 -2.36 0.77
N GLY A 348 -3.85 -1.12 1.22
CA GLY A 348 -4.81 -0.04 1.06
C GLY A 348 -4.88 0.49 -0.37
N GLN A 349 -3.81 1.12 -0.84
CA GLN A 349 -3.71 1.80 -2.14
C GLN A 349 -3.34 0.86 -3.29
N PRO A 350 -3.67 1.22 -4.55
CA PRO A 350 -3.63 0.29 -5.68
C PRO A 350 -2.22 -0.20 -6.00
N ASN A 351 -1.18 0.59 -5.71
CA ASN A 351 0.20 0.26 -6.01
C ASN A 351 1.15 0.37 -4.80
N ALA A 352 0.63 0.14 -3.59
CA ALA A 352 1.46 0.12 -2.39
C ALA A 352 2.49 -1.03 -2.37
N MET A 353 2.28 -2.10 -3.15
CA MET A 353 3.28 -3.18 -3.31
C MET A 353 4.33 -2.80 -4.35
N GLY A 354 3.92 -2.29 -5.53
CA GLY A 354 4.87 -1.91 -6.59
C GLY A 354 5.86 -0.86 -6.13
N GLY A 355 5.41 0.14 -5.36
CA GLY A 355 6.31 1.10 -4.73
C GLY A 355 7.37 0.45 -3.83
N ARG A 356 7.01 -0.60 -3.08
CA ARG A 356 7.97 -1.32 -2.23
C ARG A 356 8.95 -2.15 -3.04
N GLU A 357 8.48 -2.81 -4.09
CA GLU A 357 9.29 -3.61 -5.01
C GLU A 357 10.42 -2.79 -5.64
N VAL A 358 10.19 -1.52 -5.95
CA VAL A 358 11.20 -0.64 -6.57
C VAL A 358 11.88 0.32 -5.60
N GLY A 359 11.75 0.08 -4.28
CA GLY A 359 12.52 0.78 -3.26
C GLY A 359 11.91 2.09 -2.75
N GLY A 360 10.60 2.28 -2.86
CA GLY A 360 9.86 3.50 -2.49
C GLY A 360 9.76 3.81 -0.99
N LEU A 361 10.48 3.08 -0.13
CA LEU A 361 10.56 3.38 1.30
C LEU A 361 11.98 3.81 1.64
N SER A 362 12.13 4.69 2.62
CA SER A 362 13.44 5.26 3.00
C SER A 362 14.41 4.21 3.55
N ASN A 363 13.91 3.04 3.95
CA ASN A 363 14.66 1.96 4.59
C ASN A 363 14.92 0.74 3.70
N GLN A 364 14.88 0.87 2.37
CA GLN A 364 15.23 -0.20 1.43
C GLN A 364 15.74 0.35 0.10
N LEU A 365 16.51 -0.44 -0.64
CA LEU A 365 16.86 -0.20 -2.04
C LEU A 365 15.84 -0.87 -2.98
N ALA A 366 16.04 -0.75 -4.29
CA ALA A 366 15.19 -1.40 -5.29
C ALA A 366 15.28 -2.94 -5.19
N ALA A 367 14.23 -3.63 -5.66
CA ALA A 367 14.08 -5.09 -5.60
C ALA A 367 14.18 -5.67 -4.18
N HIS A 368 13.56 -5.00 -3.20
CA HIS A 368 13.57 -5.36 -1.77
C HIS A 368 14.95 -5.47 -1.12
N MET A 369 16.01 -5.01 -1.80
CA MET A 369 17.37 -5.05 -1.28
C MET A 369 17.54 -4.14 -0.06
N ASP A 370 18.45 -4.51 0.83
CA ASP A 370 18.81 -3.70 1.99
C ASP A 370 20.11 -2.90 1.70
N PHE A 371 20.70 -2.29 2.72
CA PHE A 371 21.91 -1.48 2.60
C PHE A 371 23.20 -2.28 2.83
N SER A 372 23.15 -3.60 2.66
CA SER A 372 24.33 -4.45 2.77
C SER A 372 25.38 -4.05 1.72
N ALA A 373 26.67 -4.34 1.98
CA ALA A 373 27.73 -4.01 1.02
C ALA A 373 27.48 -4.66 -0.36
N ALA A 374 26.98 -5.91 -0.38
CA ALA A 374 26.68 -6.64 -1.61
C ALA A 374 25.49 -6.05 -2.38
N ASP A 375 24.42 -5.67 -1.68
CA ASP A 375 23.25 -5.06 -2.29
C ASP A 375 23.57 -3.67 -2.85
N ARG A 376 24.30 -2.86 -2.08
CA ARG A 376 24.78 -1.55 -2.53
C ARG A 376 25.66 -1.68 -3.76
N ASP A 377 26.62 -2.60 -3.78
CA ASP A 377 27.45 -2.84 -4.97
C ASP A 377 26.59 -3.20 -6.19
N ARG A 378 25.63 -4.12 -6.03
CA ARG A 378 24.75 -4.56 -7.11
C ARG A 378 23.95 -3.40 -7.69
N VAL A 379 23.28 -2.62 -6.85
CA VAL A 379 22.48 -1.46 -7.28
C VAL A 379 23.38 -0.39 -7.91
N LYS A 380 24.54 -0.12 -7.30
CA LYS A 380 25.50 0.88 -7.79
C LYS A 380 25.94 0.57 -9.22
N ARG A 381 26.35 -0.67 -9.47
CA ARG A 381 26.77 -1.13 -10.80
C ARG A 381 25.61 -1.13 -11.80
N PHE A 382 24.44 -1.63 -11.41
CA PHE A 382 23.29 -1.71 -12.31
C PHE A 382 22.80 -0.32 -12.75
N TRP A 383 22.79 0.65 -11.84
CA TRP A 383 22.35 2.01 -12.15
C TRP A 383 23.46 2.91 -12.71
N ASN A 384 24.72 2.50 -12.63
CA ASN A 384 25.87 3.37 -12.77
C ASN A 384 25.77 4.60 -11.84
N ALA A 385 25.33 4.36 -10.60
CA ALA A 385 24.99 5.40 -9.64
C ALA A 385 26.25 5.99 -8.98
N PRO A 386 26.64 7.24 -9.27
CA PRO A 386 27.87 7.81 -8.74
C PRO A 386 27.80 8.01 -7.22
N ASN A 387 26.60 8.33 -6.72
CA ASN A 387 26.36 8.77 -5.36
C ASN A 387 25.42 7.81 -4.62
N LEU A 388 25.53 6.50 -4.84
CA LEU A 388 24.65 5.55 -4.16
C LEU A 388 24.76 5.70 -2.64
N VAL A 389 23.63 5.97 -2.01
CA VAL A 389 23.47 6.11 -0.56
C VAL A 389 23.89 4.85 0.20
N SER A 390 24.42 5.05 1.41
CA SER A 390 24.96 3.99 2.26
C SER A 390 24.03 3.55 3.38
N GLU A 391 23.08 4.38 3.80
CA GLU A 391 22.22 4.18 4.97
C GLU A 391 20.75 4.54 4.70
N PRO A 392 19.79 4.04 5.52
CA PRO A 392 18.39 4.46 5.47
C PRO A 392 18.18 5.97 5.69
N GLY A 393 17.14 6.51 5.06
CA GLY A 393 16.72 7.91 5.25
C GLY A 393 15.60 8.07 6.28
N LEU A 394 15.09 9.30 6.37
CA LEU A 394 13.99 9.64 7.25
C LEU A 394 12.68 8.98 6.82
N LYS A 395 11.91 8.47 7.79
CA LYS A 395 10.55 7.97 7.58
C LYS A 395 9.57 9.15 7.49
N ALA A 396 8.40 8.97 6.87
CA ALA A 396 7.45 10.03 6.55
C ALA A 396 7.20 11.06 7.68
N VAL A 397 6.90 10.60 8.90
CA VAL A 397 6.67 11.52 10.05
C VAL A 397 7.95 12.27 10.45
N ASP A 398 9.08 11.59 10.49
CA ASP A 398 10.38 12.20 10.82
C ASP A 398 10.88 13.12 9.69
N MET A 399 10.55 12.81 8.44
CA MET A 399 10.82 13.64 7.27
C MET A 399 10.09 14.97 7.39
N PHE A 400 8.77 14.98 7.61
CA PHE A 400 8.03 16.22 7.79
C PHE A 400 8.45 17.00 9.05
N ARG A 401 8.83 16.30 10.13
CA ARG A 401 9.46 16.96 11.29
C ARG A 401 10.77 17.65 10.90
N ALA A 402 11.64 16.98 10.14
CA ALA A 402 12.90 17.56 9.67
C ALA A 402 12.71 18.73 8.68
N VAL A 403 11.59 18.76 7.94
CA VAL A 403 11.17 19.95 7.17
C VAL A 403 10.87 21.12 8.12
N GLY A 404 10.07 20.90 9.16
CA GLY A 404 9.73 21.93 10.15
C GLY A 404 10.91 22.39 11.01
N GLU A 405 11.90 21.52 11.24
CA GLU A 405 13.17 21.87 11.88
C GLU A 405 14.14 22.59 10.93
N GLY A 406 13.76 22.78 9.65
CA GLY A 406 14.57 23.44 8.65
C GLY A 406 15.80 22.63 8.21
N LYS A 407 15.84 21.31 8.46
CA LYS A 407 16.92 20.42 7.99
C LYS A 407 16.73 20.04 6.52
N ILE A 408 15.48 19.78 6.13
CA ILE A 408 15.10 19.62 4.71
C ILE A 408 14.74 20.98 4.14
N LYS A 409 15.34 21.32 3.00
CA LYS A 409 15.20 22.61 2.29
C LYS A 409 14.46 22.48 0.96
N PHE A 410 14.46 21.28 0.38
CA PHE A 410 13.71 20.99 -0.83
C PHE A 410 12.83 19.76 -0.60
N LEU A 411 11.52 19.92 -0.82
CA LEU A 411 10.54 18.85 -0.70
C LEU A 411 9.75 18.72 -2.01
N TRP A 412 9.71 17.52 -2.58
CA TRP A 412 8.83 17.20 -3.72
C TRP A 412 7.78 16.18 -3.31
N ILE A 413 6.53 16.59 -3.31
CA ILE A 413 5.35 15.76 -3.02
C ILE A 413 4.71 15.33 -4.35
N MET A 414 4.43 14.03 -4.51
CA MET A 414 3.93 13.46 -5.75
C MET A 414 2.64 12.65 -5.52
N SER A 415 1.57 13.02 -6.23
CA SER A 415 0.28 12.32 -6.27
C SER A 415 -0.32 12.05 -4.88
N THR A 416 -0.21 13.00 -3.95
CA THR A 416 -0.71 12.84 -2.57
C THR A 416 -0.96 14.15 -1.83
N ASN A 417 -1.88 14.11 -0.88
CA ASN A 417 -2.31 15.25 -0.06
C ASN A 417 -1.95 15.02 1.43
N PRO A 418 -0.69 15.20 1.86
CA PRO A 418 -0.27 15.04 3.25
C PRO A 418 -1.02 15.95 4.23
N LEU A 419 -1.52 17.11 3.80
CA LEU A 419 -2.33 17.97 4.68
C LEU A 419 -3.71 17.38 5.04
N VAL A 420 -4.12 16.28 4.39
CA VAL A 420 -5.31 15.50 4.78
C VAL A 420 -4.93 14.15 5.38
N SER A 421 -3.80 13.57 4.95
CA SER A 421 -3.47 12.16 5.23
C SER A 421 -2.37 11.94 6.26
N MET A 422 -1.52 12.94 6.55
CA MET A 422 -0.52 12.85 7.62
C MET A 422 -1.16 13.17 8.99
N PRO A 423 -0.70 12.55 10.08
CA PRO A 423 -0.99 13.05 11.41
C PRO A 423 -0.40 14.46 11.59
N ASP A 424 -0.98 15.24 12.50
CA ASP A 424 -0.55 16.60 12.83
C ASP A 424 -0.47 17.53 11.60
N ALA A 425 -1.51 17.50 10.77
CA ALA A 425 -1.57 18.21 9.48
C ALA A 425 -1.24 19.72 9.56
N ASP A 426 -1.62 20.40 10.65
CA ASP A 426 -1.27 21.81 10.85
C ASP A 426 0.24 22.03 11.01
N ALA A 427 0.93 21.12 11.71
CA ALA A 427 2.39 21.16 11.83
C ALA A 427 3.07 20.85 10.50
N VAL A 428 2.51 19.92 9.72
CA VAL A 428 2.97 19.63 8.35
C VAL A 428 2.80 20.85 7.45
N LYS A 429 1.67 21.55 7.54
CA LYS A 429 1.38 22.77 6.77
C LYS A 429 2.38 23.87 7.11
N GLU A 430 2.67 24.09 8.39
CA GLU A 430 3.64 25.08 8.81
C GLU A 430 5.06 24.71 8.35
N ALA A 431 5.45 23.44 8.47
CA ALA A 431 6.72 22.94 7.94
C ALA A 431 6.85 23.22 6.43
N MET A 432 5.80 22.94 5.65
CA MET A 432 5.80 23.24 4.21
C MET A 432 5.98 24.74 3.91
N ARG A 433 5.41 25.63 4.73
CA ARG A 433 5.58 27.10 4.57
C ARG A 433 7.01 27.57 4.86
N GLN A 434 7.71 26.88 5.76
CA GLN A 434 9.08 27.22 6.17
C GLN A 434 10.16 26.60 5.29
N CYS A 435 9.82 25.55 4.53
CA CYS A 435 10.72 24.89 3.59
C CYS A 435 11.04 25.83 2.41
N ASP A 436 12.31 25.94 2.03
CA ASP A 436 12.70 26.89 0.97
C ASP A 436 12.01 26.63 -0.38
N MET A 437 11.72 25.38 -0.71
CA MET A 437 10.93 25.02 -1.88
C MET A 437 10.14 23.74 -1.67
N VAL A 438 8.85 23.82 -1.99
CA VAL A 438 7.91 22.70 -1.97
C VAL A 438 7.29 22.60 -3.34
N VAL A 439 7.55 21.49 -4.02
CA VAL A 439 7.00 21.15 -5.32
C VAL A 439 5.89 20.13 -5.11
N VAL A 440 4.73 20.34 -5.73
CA VAL A 440 3.63 19.37 -5.74
C VAL A 440 3.32 18.98 -7.17
N SER A 441 3.47 17.69 -7.48
CA SER A 441 2.95 17.07 -8.70
C SER A 441 1.60 16.42 -8.38
N ASP A 442 0.51 16.97 -8.91
CA ASP A 442 -0.86 16.48 -8.65
C ASP A 442 -1.73 16.69 -9.90
N CYS A 443 -2.77 15.87 -10.05
CA CYS A 443 -3.72 16.01 -11.15
C CYS A 443 -4.79 17.09 -10.87
N MET A 444 -5.01 17.44 -9.60
CA MET A 444 -6.00 18.43 -9.16
C MET A 444 -5.35 19.75 -8.72
N ALA A 445 -5.91 20.87 -9.14
CA ALA A 445 -5.35 22.20 -8.85
C ALA A 445 -5.54 22.65 -7.39
N ASN A 446 -6.65 22.24 -6.77
CA ASN A 446 -7.13 22.80 -5.50
C ASN A 446 -7.19 21.74 -4.38
N THR A 447 -6.08 21.07 -4.11
CA THR A 447 -5.93 20.26 -2.89
C THR A 447 -5.31 21.08 -1.76
N ASP A 448 -5.53 20.71 -0.50
CA ASP A 448 -4.95 21.40 0.66
C ASP A 448 -3.42 21.53 0.52
N THR A 449 -2.77 20.44 0.12
CA THR A 449 -1.31 20.40 -0.10
C THR A 449 -0.89 21.27 -1.29
N ALA A 450 -1.63 21.25 -2.41
CA ALA A 450 -1.31 22.09 -3.57
C ALA A 450 -1.35 23.58 -3.19
N LEU A 451 -2.37 24.01 -2.46
CA LEU A 451 -2.49 25.42 -2.02
C LEU A 451 -1.36 25.87 -1.08
N ALA A 452 -0.73 24.93 -0.38
CA ALA A 452 0.43 25.17 0.48
C ALA A 452 1.78 25.13 -0.26
N ALA A 453 1.83 24.69 -1.52
CA ALA A 453 3.07 24.53 -2.28
C ALA A 453 3.65 25.86 -2.80
N HIS A 454 4.92 25.82 -3.20
CA HIS A 454 5.60 26.92 -3.90
C HIS A 454 5.47 26.79 -5.43
N LEU A 455 5.47 25.55 -5.92
CA LEU A 455 5.38 25.22 -7.35
C LEU A 455 4.46 24.01 -7.55
N LEU A 456 3.55 24.11 -8.50
CA LEU A 456 2.61 23.07 -8.91
C LEU A 456 2.98 22.54 -10.29
N LEU A 457 2.93 21.22 -10.46
CA LEU A 457 3.17 20.52 -11.71
C LEU A 457 1.94 19.67 -12.07
N PRO A 458 1.36 19.82 -13.28
CA PRO A 458 0.18 19.05 -13.69
C PRO A 458 0.55 17.58 -13.94
N ALA A 459 0.08 16.69 -13.09
CA ALA A 459 0.29 15.25 -13.22
C ALA A 459 -0.82 14.57 -14.02
N ALA A 460 -0.43 13.57 -14.83
CA ALA A 460 -1.38 12.70 -15.51
C ALA A 460 -2.19 11.87 -14.50
N SER A 461 -3.46 11.60 -14.80
CA SER A 461 -4.35 10.77 -13.97
C SER A 461 -4.37 9.30 -14.43
N TRP A 462 -5.12 8.45 -13.73
CA TRP A 462 -5.10 6.99 -13.97
C TRP A 462 -5.49 6.59 -15.41
N GLY A 463 -6.44 7.31 -16.04
CA GLY A 463 -6.86 7.07 -17.42
C GLY A 463 -5.88 7.58 -18.48
N GLU A 464 -4.83 8.30 -18.07
CA GLU A 464 -3.88 8.97 -18.95
C GLU A 464 -2.47 8.34 -18.88
N LYS A 465 -2.18 7.61 -17.80
CA LYS A 465 -0.87 7.00 -17.55
C LYS A 465 -0.73 5.62 -18.19
N ASN A 466 0.51 5.26 -18.52
CA ASN A 466 0.89 3.94 -18.98
C ASN A 466 2.02 3.38 -18.10
N GLY A 467 1.82 2.18 -17.57
CA GLY A 467 2.81 1.50 -16.73
C GLY A 467 2.21 0.30 -16.03
N THR A 468 2.65 0.05 -14.80
CA THR A 468 2.24 -1.12 -14.03
C THR A 468 1.88 -0.79 -12.59
N VAL A 469 1.01 -1.62 -12.02
CA VAL A 469 0.67 -1.64 -10.60
C VAL A 469 0.77 -3.06 -10.05
N THR A 470 1.17 -3.20 -8.80
CA THR A 470 1.24 -4.49 -8.10
C THR A 470 0.24 -4.51 -6.93
N ASN A 471 -0.67 -5.49 -6.94
CA ASN A 471 -1.74 -5.63 -5.95
C ASN A 471 -1.31 -6.42 -4.70
N SER A 472 -2.23 -6.64 -3.75
CA SER A 472 -1.94 -7.30 -2.46
C SER A 472 -1.39 -8.73 -2.59
N GLU A 473 -1.79 -9.48 -3.62
CA GLU A 473 -1.28 -10.83 -3.88
C GLU A 473 0.00 -10.84 -4.75
N ARG A 474 0.63 -9.68 -4.94
CA ARG A 474 1.86 -9.49 -5.75
C ARG A 474 1.63 -9.67 -7.26
N ARG A 475 0.38 -9.55 -7.71
CA ARG A 475 0.07 -9.61 -9.14
C ARG A 475 0.37 -8.25 -9.77
N ILE A 476 1.26 -8.28 -10.77
CA ILE A 476 1.57 -7.14 -11.61
C ILE A 476 0.51 -7.06 -12.71
N SER A 477 -0.24 -5.96 -12.73
CA SER A 477 -1.22 -5.65 -13.77
C SER A 477 -0.76 -4.44 -14.57
N ARG A 478 -1.00 -4.49 -15.88
CA ARG A 478 -0.66 -3.39 -16.79
C ARG A 478 -1.77 -2.34 -16.79
N GLN A 479 -1.43 -1.11 -16.40
CA GLN A 479 -2.31 0.04 -16.51
C GLN A 479 -2.08 0.72 -17.87
N ARG A 480 -3.13 0.83 -18.68
CA ARG A 480 -3.11 1.46 -20.00
C ARG A 480 -3.89 2.75 -19.97
N GLY A 481 -3.31 3.79 -20.57
CA GLY A 481 -4.00 5.06 -20.79
C GLY A 481 -4.96 4.93 -21.97
N PHE A 482 -6.15 5.49 -21.81
CA PHE A 482 -7.23 5.51 -22.80
C PHE A 482 -7.81 6.92 -23.02
N LEU A 483 -7.20 7.92 -22.38
CA LEU A 483 -7.47 9.34 -22.51
C LEU A 483 -6.19 10.12 -22.78
N THR A 484 -6.35 11.28 -23.43
CA THR A 484 -5.26 12.25 -23.59
C THR A 484 -5.12 13.06 -22.31
N PRO A 485 -3.90 13.23 -21.74
CA PRO A 485 -3.70 14.11 -20.59
C PRO A 485 -4.20 15.54 -20.88
N PRO A 486 -5.00 16.16 -20.01
CA PRO A 486 -5.53 17.49 -20.26
C PRO A 486 -4.45 18.57 -20.12
N GLY A 487 -4.54 19.60 -20.96
CA GLY A 487 -3.59 20.72 -20.97
C GLY A 487 -2.16 20.25 -21.20
N GLU A 488 -1.26 20.62 -20.30
CA GLU A 488 0.15 20.28 -20.33
C GLU A 488 0.52 19.14 -19.37
N ALA A 489 -0.46 18.38 -18.86
CA ALA A 489 -0.21 17.31 -17.90
C ALA A 489 0.78 16.25 -18.41
N LYS A 490 1.68 15.81 -17.54
CA LYS A 490 2.70 14.78 -17.84
C LYS A 490 2.72 13.70 -16.76
N ALA A 491 3.24 12.52 -17.09
CA ALA A 491 3.50 11.50 -16.08
C ALA A 491 4.63 11.94 -15.13
N ASP A 492 4.57 11.54 -13.86
CA ASP A 492 5.56 11.92 -12.85
C ASP A 492 6.97 11.47 -13.25
N TRP A 493 7.13 10.26 -13.82
CA TRP A 493 8.42 9.78 -14.29
C TRP A 493 9.10 10.71 -15.29
N TRP A 494 8.30 11.38 -16.15
CA TRP A 494 8.83 12.30 -17.15
C TRP A 494 9.42 13.52 -16.45
N MET A 495 8.70 14.11 -15.50
CA MET A 495 9.15 15.29 -14.75
C MET A 495 10.46 15.02 -14.03
N ILE A 496 10.54 13.87 -13.35
CA ILE A 496 11.73 13.42 -12.63
C ILE A 496 12.93 13.27 -13.57
N CYS A 497 12.73 12.62 -14.73
CA CYS A 497 13.77 12.46 -15.74
C CYS A 497 14.23 13.80 -16.35
N GLN A 498 13.32 14.75 -16.57
CA GLN A 498 13.69 16.08 -17.07
C GLN A 498 14.53 16.88 -16.08
N VAL A 499 14.20 16.80 -14.79
CA VAL A 499 14.99 17.40 -13.71
C VAL A 499 16.36 16.71 -13.61
N ALA A 500 16.40 15.37 -13.63
CA ALA A 500 17.65 14.62 -13.58
C ALA A 500 18.63 15.00 -14.71
N ARG A 501 18.12 15.17 -15.94
CA ARG A 501 18.94 15.63 -17.08
C ARG A 501 19.50 17.03 -16.89
N ARG A 502 18.71 17.96 -16.32
CA ARG A 502 19.17 19.32 -16.01
C ARG A 502 20.22 19.35 -14.90
N LEU A 503 20.20 18.39 -13.99
CA LEU A 503 21.26 18.18 -12.99
C LEU A 503 22.53 17.53 -13.59
N GLY A 504 22.53 17.21 -14.88
CA GLY A 504 23.68 16.62 -15.58
C GLY A 504 23.79 15.10 -15.47
N PHE A 505 22.74 14.42 -15.00
CA PHE A 505 22.71 12.95 -14.96
C PHE A 505 22.27 12.39 -16.32
N ALA A 506 23.05 11.46 -16.87
CA ALA A 506 22.86 10.85 -18.20
C ALA A 506 22.13 9.51 -18.14
#